data_AF-A0A5C8RZK2-F1
#
_entry.id   AF-A0A5C8RZK2-F1
#
_cell.length_a   1.000
_cell.length_b   1.000
_cell.length_c   1.000
_cell.angle_alpha   90.00
_cell.angle_beta   90.00
_cell.angle_gamma   90.00
#
_symmetry.space_group_name_H-M   'P 1'
#
loop_
_entity.id
_entity.type
_entity.pdbx_description
1 polymer ?
#
loop_
_entity_poly.entity_id
_entity_poly.type
_entity_poly.pdbx_seq_one_letter_code
_entity_poly.pdbx_strand_id
1 'polypeptide(L)'
;MAGGMGEDIFSHLFGEAFRAGGAGPGQRAPARGEDVAAELGVTLEQIVSEEKLRVGLPGGREFDVMIPKGVVDGQTIRLRGLGSPGGPRAEPGDALLTIRVLPHARFTVDGADVRTTVDLPLEDAVLGGAIRVPTLTGAVEMKMPPMTSSGRTFRLRGKGLPKKDGTRGDLFATTAIQLPADDAGLTEFVKGRRTARAE
;
A
#
# COMPACT_ATOMS: atom_id res chain seq x y z
N MET A 1 49.05 -61.09 34.33
CA MET A 1 47.81 -61.03 33.53
C MET A 1 47.03 -59.81 33.98
N ALA A 2 46.51 -59.07 33.01
CA ALA A 2 45.92 -57.75 33.13
C ALA A 2 44.51 -57.78 33.75
N GLY A 3 44.05 -56.63 34.27
CA GLY A 3 42.62 -56.34 34.38
C GLY A 3 42.20 -55.40 35.50
N GLY A 4 42.02 -54.11 35.16
CA GLY A 4 40.90 -53.29 35.65
C GLY A 4 40.96 -52.73 37.07
N MET A 5 41.54 -51.53 37.23
CA MET A 5 41.23 -50.64 38.37
C MET A 5 41.36 -49.17 37.93
N GLY A 6 40.53 -48.78 36.95
CA GLY A 6 40.58 -47.45 36.35
C GLY A 6 39.23 -46.76 36.12
N GLU A 7 38.11 -47.33 36.58
CA GLU A 7 36.78 -46.83 36.18
C GLU A 7 35.86 -46.34 37.33
N ASP A 8 36.22 -46.51 38.60
CA ASP A 8 35.29 -46.17 39.70
C ASP A 8 35.64 -44.90 40.49
N ILE A 9 36.82 -44.30 40.29
CA ILE A 9 37.18 -43.05 40.99
C ILE A 9 36.71 -41.81 40.21
N PHE A 10 36.61 -41.93 38.87
CA PHE A 10 36.08 -40.87 38.01
C PHE A 10 34.55 -40.77 38.04
N SER A 11 33.82 -41.81 38.45
CA SER A 11 32.35 -41.79 38.48
C SER A 11 31.78 -41.13 39.75
N HIS A 12 32.47 -41.24 40.90
CA HIS A 12 31.99 -40.66 42.15
C HIS A 12 32.26 -39.15 42.29
N LEU A 13 33.36 -38.63 41.73
CA LEU A 13 33.65 -37.20 41.75
C LEU A 13 32.80 -36.40 40.73
N PHE A 14 32.48 -37.02 39.59
CA PHE A 14 31.58 -36.42 38.61
C PHE A 14 30.09 -36.58 39.01
N GLY A 15 29.71 -37.60 39.77
CA GLY A 15 28.34 -37.78 40.25
C GLY A 15 27.88 -36.76 41.31
N GLU A 16 28.80 -36.24 42.13
CA GLU A 16 28.48 -35.27 43.20
C GLU A 16 28.66 -33.79 42.79
N ALA A 17 29.52 -33.49 41.81
CA ALA A 17 29.71 -32.12 41.31
C ALA A 17 28.48 -31.58 40.53
N PHE A 18 27.65 -32.46 39.96
CA PHE A 18 26.41 -32.07 39.27
C PHE A 18 25.18 -31.95 40.18
N ARG A 19 25.25 -32.35 41.46
CA ARG A 19 24.14 -32.19 42.42
C ARG A 19 24.38 -31.14 43.50
N ALA A 20 25.63 -30.72 43.73
CA ALA A 20 25.97 -29.70 44.73
C ALA A 20 26.56 -28.41 44.15
N GLY A 21 26.65 -28.28 42.83
CA GLY A 21 27.01 -27.03 42.16
C GLY A 21 25.79 -26.15 42.03
N GLY A 22 25.69 -25.15 42.90
CA GLY A 22 24.58 -24.20 42.93
C GLY A 22 24.25 -23.62 41.56
N ALA A 23 23.01 -23.15 41.46
CA ALA A 23 22.63 -22.12 40.51
C ALA A 23 23.59 -20.93 40.67
N GLY A 24 24.75 -21.00 39.99
CA GLY A 24 25.55 -19.83 39.70
C GLY A 24 24.61 -18.86 38.98
N PRO A 25 24.63 -17.55 39.30
CA PRO A 25 23.73 -16.60 38.68
C PRO A 25 23.89 -16.74 37.18
N GLY A 26 22.92 -17.42 36.55
CA GLY A 26 22.89 -17.62 35.12
C GLY A 26 23.01 -16.23 34.56
N GLN A 27 24.10 -15.97 33.84
CA GLN A 27 24.30 -14.70 33.18
C GLN A 27 23.14 -14.62 32.19
N ARG A 28 22.06 -13.95 32.61
CA ARG A 28 20.84 -13.78 31.83
C ARG A 28 21.34 -13.27 30.49
N ALA A 29 21.15 -14.06 29.44
CA ALA A 29 21.49 -13.62 28.10
C ALA A 29 20.87 -12.23 27.92
N PRO A 30 21.60 -11.26 27.36
CA PRO A 30 21.10 -9.90 27.21
C PRO A 30 19.70 -9.95 26.58
N ALA A 31 18.70 -9.43 27.29
CA ALA A 31 17.33 -9.48 26.80
C ALA A 31 17.25 -8.61 25.54
N ARG A 32 16.97 -9.24 24.39
CA ARG A 32 16.70 -8.54 23.13
C ARG A 32 15.59 -7.52 23.37
N GLY A 33 15.71 -6.37 22.70
CA GLY A 33 14.66 -5.37 22.73
C GLY A 33 13.34 -5.89 22.18
N GLU A 34 12.24 -5.28 22.63
CA GLU A 34 10.89 -5.64 22.20
C GLU A 34 10.59 -5.17 20.77
N ASP A 35 9.79 -5.94 20.05
CA ASP A 35 9.28 -5.53 18.74
C ASP A 35 8.23 -4.41 18.91
N VAL A 36 8.24 -3.43 18.01
CA VAL A 36 7.34 -2.27 18.04
C VAL A 36 6.41 -2.33 16.84
N ALA A 37 5.11 -2.27 17.05
CA ALA A 37 4.13 -2.14 15.98
C ALA A 37 3.86 -0.65 15.68
N ALA A 38 3.76 -0.31 14.39
CA ALA A 38 3.36 1.01 13.92
C ALA A 38 2.50 0.88 12.66
N GLU A 39 1.59 1.83 12.46
CA GLU A 39 0.82 1.95 11.22
C GLU A 39 1.32 3.14 10.39
N LEU A 40 1.45 2.97 9.07
CA LEU A 40 1.77 4.03 8.13
C LEU A 40 0.63 4.23 7.14
N GLY A 41 -0.02 5.39 7.22
CA GLY A 41 -0.94 5.86 6.20
C GLY A 41 -0.18 6.27 4.93
N VAL A 42 -0.49 5.65 3.80
CA VAL A 42 0.09 5.97 2.49
C VAL A 42 -1.00 6.42 1.52
N THR A 43 -0.71 7.47 0.76
CA THR A 43 -1.58 7.92 -0.33
C THR A 43 -1.28 7.15 -1.62
N LEU A 44 -2.22 7.15 -2.57
CA LEU A 44 -2.02 6.49 -3.86
C LEU A 44 -0.89 7.12 -4.67
N GLU A 45 -0.74 8.45 -4.58
CA GLU A 45 0.34 9.22 -5.17
C GLU A 45 1.71 8.76 -4.65
N GLN A 46 1.83 8.57 -3.32
CA GLN A 46 3.06 8.09 -2.71
C GLN A 46 3.43 6.67 -3.18
N ILE A 47 2.44 5.77 -3.27
CA ILE A 47 2.65 4.41 -3.81
C ILE A 47 3.18 4.46 -5.25
N VAL A 48 2.69 5.42 -6.05
CA VAL A 48 3.09 5.58 -7.45
C VAL A 48 4.43 6.31 -7.61
N SER A 49 4.77 7.23 -6.72
CA SER A 49 5.99 8.05 -6.79
C SER A 49 7.28 7.26 -6.55
N GLU A 50 7.18 6.09 -5.88
CA GLU A 50 8.34 5.28 -5.44
C GLU A 50 9.33 6.06 -4.54
N GLU A 51 8.91 7.18 -3.96
CA GLU A 51 9.73 8.01 -3.08
C GLU A 51 9.90 7.38 -1.69
N LYS A 52 11.00 7.75 -1.02
CA LYS A 52 11.23 7.37 0.38
C LYS A 52 10.31 8.20 1.27
N LEU A 53 9.51 7.53 2.08
CA LEU A 53 8.64 8.17 3.06
C LEU A 53 9.33 8.19 4.42
N ARG A 54 9.37 9.36 5.05
CA ARG A 54 9.89 9.51 6.41
C ARG A 54 8.82 9.10 7.40
N VAL A 55 9.13 8.09 8.22
CA VAL A 55 8.21 7.49 9.20
C VAL A 55 8.77 7.73 10.60
N GLY A 56 7.96 8.33 11.48
CA GLY A 56 8.26 8.43 12.90
C GLY A 56 7.76 7.20 13.65
N LEU A 57 8.63 6.57 14.44
CA LEU A 57 8.26 5.47 15.33
C LEU A 57 7.94 5.99 16.75
N PRO A 58 7.13 5.24 17.52
CA PRO A 58 7.00 5.45 18.96
C PRO A 58 8.40 5.47 19.61
N GLY A 59 8.76 6.58 20.26
CA GLY A 59 10.11 6.82 20.79
C GLY A 59 10.93 7.90 20.07
N GLY A 60 10.36 8.61 19.09
CA GLY A 60 10.96 9.81 18.50
C GLY A 60 12.06 9.57 17.46
N ARG A 61 12.25 8.31 17.05
CA ARG A 61 13.17 7.95 15.96
C ARG A 61 12.44 8.01 14.64
N GLU A 62 13.10 8.56 13.63
CA GLU A 62 12.57 8.66 12.27
C GLU A 62 13.43 7.87 11.29
N PHE A 63 12.77 7.23 10.32
CA PHE A 63 13.45 6.44 9.30
C PHE A 63 12.82 6.64 7.93
N ASP A 64 13.65 6.58 6.90
CA ASP A 64 13.20 6.61 5.52
C ASP A 64 12.85 5.18 5.07
N VAL A 65 11.58 4.96 4.77
CA VAL A 65 11.06 3.68 4.27
C VAL A 65 10.64 3.86 2.82
N MET A 66 11.18 3.03 1.94
CA MET A 66 10.68 2.91 0.57
C MET A 66 9.51 1.94 0.55
N ILE A 67 8.38 2.35 0.00
CA ILE A 67 7.19 1.50 -0.13
C ILE A 67 7.42 0.51 -1.28
N PRO A 68 7.37 -0.82 -1.03
CA PRO A 68 7.56 -1.81 -2.08
C PRO A 68 6.46 -1.72 -3.15
N LYS A 69 6.84 -2.01 -4.41
CA LYS A 69 5.88 -2.10 -5.52
C LYS A 69 4.85 -3.20 -5.25
N GLY A 70 3.61 -2.94 -5.64
CA GLY A 70 2.49 -3.86 -5.41
C GLY A 70 2.18 -4.08 -3.93
N VAL A 71 2.39 -3.06 -3.10
CA VAL A 71 1.90 -3.06 -1.72
C VAL A 71 0.37 -3.14 -1.72
N VAL A 72 -0.17 -3.93 -0.79
CA VAL A 72 -1.61 -4.05 -0.57
C VAL A 72 -1.95 -3.46 0.79
N ASP A 73 -3.16 -2.91 0.92
CA ASP A 73 -3.65 -2.45 2.21
C ASP A 73 -3.56 -3.56 3.29
N GLY A 74 -3.10 -3.19 4.48
CA GLY A 74 -2.87 -4.11 5.60
C GLY A 74 -1.57 -4.92 5.52
N GLN A 75 -0.77 -4.76 4.46
CA GLN A 75 0.53 -5.45 4.37
C GLN A 75 1.47 -4.96 5.48
N THR A 76 2.09 -5.90 6.20
CA THR A 76 3.06 -5.59 7.25
C THR A 76 4.49 -5.80 6.76
N ILE A 77 5.35 -4.81 6.97
CA ILE A 77 6.77 -4.80 6.62
C ILE A 77 7.59 -4.86 7.90
N ARG A 78 8.50 -5.83 8.00
CA ARG A 78 9.41 -5.98 9.15
C ARG A 78 10.70 -5.23 8.88
N LEU A 79 10.98 -4.21 9.69
CA LEU A 79 12.21 -3.44 9.68
C LEU A 79 13.11 -3.93 10.82
N ARG A 80 14.19 -4.63 10.47
CA ARG A 80 15.05 -5.29 11.45
C ARG A 80 15.84 -4.28 12.28
N GLY A 81 15.90 -4.48 13.60
CA GLY A 81 16.69 -3.66 14.52
C GLY A 81 16.12 -2.26 14.80
N LEU A 82 14.91 -1.96 14.31
CA LEU A 82 14.24 -0.67 14.52
C LEU A 82 13.19 -0.69 15.66
N GLY A 83 13.08 -1.81 16.38
CA GLY A 83 12.24 -1.92 17.59
C GLY A 83 12.89 -1.29 18.81
N SER A 84 12.38 -1.59 20.00
CA SER A 84 12.86 -1.03 21.26
C SER A 84 14.33 -1.39 21.50
N PRO A 85 15.12 -0.53 22.16
CA PRO A 85 16.47 -0.89 22.60
C PRO A 85 16.44 -2.12 23.53
N GLY A 86 17.39 -3.03 23.36
CA GLY A 86 17.58 -4.14 24.29
C GLY A 86 18.42 -3.74 25.52
N GLY A 87 18.64 -4.70 26.42
CA GLY A 87 19.56 -4.53 27.54
C GLY A 87 21.02 -4.30 27.10
N PRO A 88 21.96 -4.05 28.04
CA PRO A 88 23.37 -3.86 27.72
C PRO A 88 23.94 -5.04 26.89
N ARG A 89 24.48 -4.75 25.70
CA ARG A 89 24.97 -5.74 24.70
C ARG A 89 23.90 -6.62 24.04
N ALA A 90 22.61 -6.27 24.17
CA ALA A 90 21.53 -6.94 23.44
C ALA A 90 21.22 -6.24 22.12
N GLU A 91 20.77 -7.02 21.12
CA GLU A 91 20.22 -6.45 19.89
C GLU A 91 18.87 -5.75 20.15
N PRO A 92 18.54 -4.68 19.42
CA PRO A 92 17.21 -4.12 19.43
C PRO A 92 16.16 -5.12 18.90
N GLY A 93 14.90 -4.87 19.26
CA GLY A 93 13.77 -5.53 18.60
C GLY A 93 13.58 -5.07 17.16
N ASP A 94 12.51 -5.48 16.51
CA ASP A 94 12.14 -5.08 15.15
C ASP A 94 10.95 -4.13 15.14
N ALA A 95 10.85 -3.29 14.11
CA ALA A 95 9.62 -2.52 13.87
C ALA A 95 8.73 -3.26 12.86
N LEU A 96 7.49 -3.51 13.22
CA LEU A 96 6.45 -4.08 12.38
C LEU A 96 5.57 -2.94 11.87
N LEU A 97 5.77 -2.57 10.61
CA LEU A 97 5.05 -1.48 9.98
C LEU A 97 3.88 -1.99 9.14
N THR A 98 2.65 -1.76 9.59
CA THR A 98 1.45 -2.08 8.81
C THR A 98 1.09 -0.90 7.91
N ILE A 99 1.04 -1.16 6.60
CA ILE A 99 0.68 -0.15 5.60
C ILE A 99 -0.83 -0.01 5.53
N ARG A 100 -1.33 1.23 5.60
CA ARG A 100 -2.73 1.58 5.41
C ARG A 100 -2.89 2.49 4.20
N VAL A 101 -3.55 2.01 3.16
CA VAL A 101 -3.82 2.84 1.97
C VAL A 101 -4.97 3.78 2.30
N LEU A 102 -4.67 5.08 2.28
CA LEU A 102 -5.66 6.11 2.60
C LEU A 102 -6.72 6.19 1.50
N PRO A 103 -8.02 6.34 1.85
CA PRO A 103 -9.07 6.58 0.87
C PRO A 103 -8.76 7.81 0.02
N HIS A 104 -9.01 7.72 -1.28
CA HIS A 104 -8.77 8.81 -2.22
C HIS A 104 -10.09 9.38 -2.75
N ALA A 105 -10.21 10.71 -2.84
CA ALA A 105 -11.47 11.38 -3.18
C ALA A 105 -11.96 11.13 -4.62
N ARG A 106 -11.04 10.85 -5.56
CA ARG A 106 -11.36 10.64 -6.99
C ARG A 106 -11.10 9.24 -7.51
N PHE A 107 -10.40 8.39 -6.76
CA PHE A 107 -9.88 7.13 -7.25
C PHE A 107 -10.28 6.00 -6.32
N THR A 108 -10.80 4.94 -6.92
CA THR A 108 -11.06 3.68 -6.24
C THR A 108 -10.07 2.65 -6.73
N VAL A 109 -9.41 1.94 -5.81
CA VAL A 109 -8.45 0.87 -6.15
C VAL A 109 -9.20 -0.44 -6.35
N ASP A 110 -8.85 -1.15 -7.42
CA ASP A 110 -9.34 -2.49 -7.76
C ASP A 110 -8.13 -3.37 -8.12
N GLY A 111 -7.56 -4.04 -7.12
CA GLY A 111 -6.28 -4.74 -7.27
C GLY A 111 -5.14 -3.76 -7.59
N ALA A 112 -4.57 -3.88 -8.79
CA ALA A 112 -3.54 -2.96 -9.30
C ALA A 112 -4.13 -1.85 -10.20
N ASP A 113 -5.39 -1.99 -10.58
CA ASP A 113 -6.09 -1.04 -11.43
C ASP A 113 -6.75 0.02 -10.54
N VAL A 114 -7.03 1.18 -11.15
CA VAL A 114 -7.70 2.30 -10.49
C VAL A 114 -8.88 2.74 -11.32
N ARG A 115 -9.96 3.15 -10.66
CA ARG A 115 -11.20 3.60 -11.30
C ARG A 115 -11.48 5.04 -10.92
N THR A 116 -12.00 5.81 -11.87
CA THR A 116 -12.42 7.19 -11.64
C THR A 116 -13.65 7.52 -12.49
N THR A 117 -14.39 8.52 -12.05
CA THR A 117 -15.45 9.13 -12.85
C THR A 117 -14.94 10.42 -13.45
N VAL A 118 -15.14 10.61 -14.74
CA VAL A 118 -14.72 11.81 -15.47
C VAL A 118 -15.95 12.55 -15.94
N ASP A 119 -16.04 13.80 -15.52
CA ASP A 119 -17.04 14.73 -16.00
C ASP A 119 -16.83 15.00 -17.49
N LEU A 120 -17.90 14.81 -18.25
CA LEU A 120 -17.90 14.92 -19.69
C LEU A 120 -18.90 16.01 -20.10
N PRO A 121 -18.46 17.15 -20.63
CA PRO A 121 -19.36 18.16 -21.18
C PRO A 121 -20.28 17.56 -22.26
N LEU A 122 -21.51 18.06 -22.33
CA LEU A 122 -22.51 17.58 -23.30
C LEU A 122 -22.04 17.72 -24.75
N GLU A 123 -21.33 18.81 -25.05
CA GLU A 123 -20.81 19.11 -26.38
C GLU A 123 -19.78 18.06 -26.80
N ASP A 124 -18.82 17.77 -25.93
CA ASP A 124 -17.80 16.74 -26.14
C ASP A 124 -18.41 15.34 -26.21
N ALA A 125 -19.48 15.08 -25.44
CA ALA A 125 -20.22 13.82 -25.51
C ALA A 125 -20.87 13.60 -26.88
N VAL A 126 -21.47 14.65 -27.44
CA VAL A 126 -22.19 14.60 -28.72
C VAL A 126 -21.23 14.63 -29.89
N LEU A 127 -20.31 15.59 -29.92
CA LEU A 127 -19.41 15.87 -31.04
C LEU A 127 -18.15 14.99 -31.04
N GLY A 128 -17.82 14.41 -29.89
CA GLY A 128 -16.51 13.81 -29.67
C GLY A 128 -15.45 14.90 -29.49
N GLY A 129 -14.27 14.50 -29.04
CA GLY A 129 -13.25 15.47 -28.70
C GLY A 129 -12.11 14.88 -27.90
N ALA A 130 -11.34 15.76 -27.29
CA ALA A 130 -10.25 15.42 -26.41
C ALA A 130 -10.50 16.05 -25.04
N ILE A 131 -10.63 15.21 -24.01
CA ILE A 131 -10.84 15.66 -22.63
C ILE A 131 -9.62 15.35 -21.78
N ARG A 132 -9.42 16.17 -20.73
CA ARG A 132 -8.32 16.01 -19.80
C ARG A 132 -8.73 15.12 -18.63
N VAL A 133 -8.12 13.95 -18.52
CA VAL A 133 -8.39 12.98 -17.45
C VAL A 133 -7.32 13.07 -16.37
N PRO A 134 -7.68 13.33 -15.10
CA PRO A 134 -6.71 13.30 -14.00
C PRO A 134 -6.22 11.86 -13.74
N THR A 135 -4.92 11.70 -13.50
CA THR A 135 -4.31 10.42 -13.09
C THR A 135 -3.43 10.65 -11.84
N LEU A 136 -2.95 9.56 -11.23
CA LEU A 136 -2.02 9.61 -10.09
C LEU A 136 -0.64 10.22 -10.41
N THR A 137 -0.32 10.42 -11.70
CA THR A 137 0.96 10.98 -12.16
C THR A 137 0.82 12.34 -12.86
N GLY A 138 -0.34 12.98 -12.72
CA GLY A 138 -0.73 14.15 -13.52
C GLY A 138 -1.83 13.82 -14.51
N ALA A 139 -2.22 14.79 -15.32
CA ALA A 139 -3.35 14.63 -16.23
C ALA A 139 -2.93 14.18 -17.64
N VAL A 140 -3.78 13.41 -18.30
CA VAL A 140 -3.55 12.90 -19.66
C VAL A 140 -4.73 13.28 -20.55
N GLU A 141 -4.45 13.59 -21.81
CA GLU A 141 -5.48 13.80 -22.82
C GLU A 141 -6.06 12.46 -23.30
N MET A 142 -7.39 12.34 -23.27
CA MET A 142 -8.12 11.17 -23.75
C MET A 142 -9.03 11.57 -24.90
N LYS A 143 -8.82 10.99 -26.07
CA LYS A 143 -9.71 11.17 -27.23
C LYS A 143 -10.93 10.28 -27.09
N MET A 144 -12.10 10.84 -27.39
CA MET A 144 -13.37 10.15 -27.33
C MET A 144 -14.15 10.27 -28.64
N PRO A 145 -14.86 9.21 -29.04
CA PRO A 145 -15.71 9.24 -30.21
C PRO A 145 -16.96 10.10 -29.95
N PRO A 146 -17.57 10.64 -31.02
CA PRO A 146 -18.88 11.27 -30.94
C PRO A 146 -19.94 10.31 -30.39
N MET A 147 -21.03 10.88 -29.90
CA MET A 147 -22.16 10.15 -29.30
C MET A 147 -21.74 9.22 -28.14
N THR A 148 -20.82 9.70 -27.30
CA THR A 148 -20.40 8.98 -26.08
C THR A 148 -21.40 9.20 -24.94
N SER A 149 -22.00 8.13 -24.46
CA SER A 149 -22.93 8.15 -23.31
C SER A 149 -22.22 8.13 -21.96
N SER A 150 -22.93 8.51 -20.90
CA SER A 150 -22.55 8.22 -19.51
C SER A 150 -22.41 6.72 -19.27
N GLY A 151 -21.55 6.34 -18.32
CA GLY A 151 -21.29 4.94 -17.97
C GLY A 151 -20.32 4.22 -18.91
N ARG A 152 -19.96 4.82 -20.04
CA ARG A 152 -18.92 4.28 -20.92
C ARG A 152 -17.57 4.37 -20.20
N THR A 153 -16.83 3.27 -20.20
CA THR A 153 -15.53 3.20 -19.53
C THR A 153 -14.41 3.14 -20.55
N PHE A 154 -13.42 4.02 -20.39
CA PHE A 154 -12.21 4.07 -21.20
C PHE A 154 -11.02 3.60 -20.37
N ARG A 155 -10.14 2.82 -20.99
CA ARG A 155 -8.95 2.26 -20.35
C ARG A 155 -7.71 3.07 -20.74
N LEU A 156 -7.11 3.76 -19.78
CA LEU A 156 -5.81 4.41 -19.91
C LEU A 156 -4.73 3.44 -19.43
N ARG A 157 -4.01 2.86 -20.39
CA ARG A 157 -3.01 1.82 -20.13
C ARG A 157 -1.82 2.36 -19.33
N GLY A 158 -1.37 1.60 -18.33
CA GLY A 158 -0.20 1.90 -17.51
C GLY A 158 -0.38 3.09 -16.55
N LYS A 159 -1.62 3.54 -16.34
CA LYS A 159 -1.97 4.66 -15.45
C LYS A 159 -2.52 4.23 -14.09
N GLY A 160 -2.44 2.94 -13.76
CA GLY A 160 -2.74 2.39 -12.45
C GLY A 160 -1.51 2.24 -11.54
N LEU A 161 -1.68 1.41 -10.51
CA LEU A 161 -0.67 1.19 -9.46
C LEU A 161 0.48 0.30 -9.97
N PRO A 162 1.70 0.46 -9.43
CA PRO A 162 2.82 -0.42 -9.74
C PRO A 162 2.60 -1.82 -9.18
N LYS A 163 2.92 -2.84 -9.97
CA LYS A 163 2.85 -4.25 -9.60
C LYS A 163 4.23 -4.77 -9.18
N LYS A 164 4.25 -5.91 -8.50
CA LYS A 164 5.49 -6.59 -8.05
C LYS A 164 6.39 -7.03 -9.21
N ASP A 165 5.80 -7.33 -10.37
CA ASP A 165 6.51 -7.74 -11.60
C ASP A 165 7.15 -6.56 -12.36
N GLY A 166 7.05 -5.34 -11.84
CA GLY A 166 7.57 -4.12 -12.48
C GLY A 166 6.63 -3.52 -13.53
N THR A 167 5.52 -4.17 -13.86
CA THR A 167 4.48 -3.60 -14.72
C THR A 167 3.54 -2.70 -13.92
N ARG A 168 2.60 -2.06 -14.60
CA ARG A 168 1.58 -1.21 -13.97
C ARG A 168 0.18 -1.73 -14.30
N GLY A 169 -0.76 -1.50 -13.39
CA GLY A 169 -2.17 -1.57 -13.71
C GLY A 169 -2.62 -0.40 -14.58
N ASP A 170 -3.92 -0.33 -14.80
CA ASP A 170 -4.56 0.65 -15.68
C ASP A 170 -5.52 1.56 -14.93
N LEU A 171 -5.81 2.72 -15.52
CA LEU A 171 -6.87 3.61 -15.07
C LEU A 171 -8.11 3.39 -15.93
N PHE A 172 -9.22 3.09 -15.30
CA PHE A 172 -10.54 3.01 -15.92
C PHE A 172 -11.31 4.30 -15.62
N ALA A 173 -11.52 5.10 -16.66
CA ALA A 173 -12.25 6.35 -16.61
C ALA A 173 -13.68 6.14 -17.11
N THR A 174 -14.66 6.19 -16.20
CA THR A 174 -16.08 6.10 -16.52
C THR A 174 -16.64 7.49 -16.77
N THR A 175 -17.30 7.71 -17.91
CA THR A 175 -17.86 9.00 -18.28
C THR A 175 -19.13 9.32 -17.48
N ALA A 176 -19.25 10.58 -17.06
CA ALA A 176 -20.48 11.15 -16.53
C ALA A 176 -20.79 12.42 -17.30
N ILE A 177 -21.81 12.38 -18.16
CA ILE A 177 -22.23 13.56 -18.93
C ILE A 177 -22.76 14.61 -17.98
N GLN A 178 -22.19 15.81 -18.07
CA GLN A 178 -22.65 16.99 -17.35
C GLN A 178 -23.47 17.85 -18.31
N LEU A 179 -24.68 18.22 -17.86
CA LEU A 179 -25.50 19.18 -18.58
C LEU A 179 -24.96 20.59 -18.32
N PRO A 180 -24.98 21.49 -19.31
CA PRO A 180 -24.63 22.89 -19.10
C PRO A 180 -25.62 23.52 -18.11
N ALA A 181 -25.13 24.47 -17.31
CA ALA A 181 -25.99 25.27 -16.45
C ALA A 181 -26.86 26.19 -17.31
N ASP A 182 -28.17 26.13 -17.11
CA ASP A 182 -29.16 27.03 -17.71
C ASP A 182 -29.00 27.27 -19.22
N ASP A 183 -29.25 26.23 -20.02
CA ASP A 183 -29.25 26.32 -21.48
C ASP A 183 -30.69 26.30 -22.06
N ALA A 184 -31.19 27.50 -22.37
CA ALA A 184 -32.50 27.68 -22.97
C ALA A 184 -32.59 27.08 -24.39
N GLY A 185 -31.51 27.15 -25.17
CA GLY A 185 -31.47 26.61 -26.54
C GLY A 185 -31.58 25.10 -26.54
N LEU A 186 -30.81 24.43 -25.66
CA LEU A 186 -30.90 22.99 -25.45
C LEU A 186 -32.30 22.57 -24.97
N THR A 187 -32.89 23.34 -24.05
CA THR A 187 -34.22 23.06 -23.52
C THR A 187 -35.27 23.09 -24.64
N GLU A 188 -35.29 24.15 -25.46
CA GLU A 188 -36.21 24.25 -26.60
C GLU A 188 -35.98 23.15 -27.64
N PHE A 189 -34.71 22.82 -27.94
CA PHE A 189 -34.37 21.72 -28.84
C PHE A 189 -34.92 20.37 -28.35
N VAL A 190 -34.76 20.05 -27.07
CA VAL A 190 -35.24 18.80 -26.48
C VAL A 190 -36.77 18.77 -26.42
N LYS A 191 -37.44 19.89 -26.14
CA LYS A 191 -38.91 20.01 -26.22
C LYS A 191 -39.42 19.64 -27.61
N GLY A 192 -38.86 20.26 -28.66
CA GLY A 192 -39.25 19.97 -30.05
C GLY A 192 -38.99 18.53 -30.46
N ARG A 193 -37.89 17.92 -30.00
CA ARG A 193 -37.61 16.50 -30.26
C ARG A 193 -38.60 15.56 -29.56
N ARG A 194 -39.14 15.95 -28.41
CA ARG A 194 -40.12 15.16 -27.65
C ARG A 194 -41.49 15.14 -28.33
N THR A 195 -41.96 16.29 -28.82
CA THR A 195 -43.25 16.39 -29.53
C THR A 195 -43.21 15.61 -30.84
N ALA A 196 -42.14 15.74 -31.62
CA ALA A 196 -41.96 15.01 -32.89
C ALA A 196 -41.86 13.47 -32.74
N ARG A 197 -41.69 12.95 -31.51
CA ARG A 197 -41.72 11.51 -31.22
C ARG A 197 -43.10 11.02 -30.75
N ALA A 198 -43.99 11.93 -30.39
CA ALA A 198 -45.33 11.62 -29.90
C ALA A 198 -46.38 11.64 -31.03
N GLU A 199 -46.03 12.21 -32.18
CA GLU A 199 -46.76 12.14 -33.46
C GLU A 199 -46.26 10.96 -34.31
#